data_AF-A0A7W5E1Q8-F1
#
_entry.id   AF-A0A7W5E1Q8-F1
#
_cell.length_a   1.000
_cell.length_b   1.000
_cell.length_c   1.000
_cell.angle_alpha   90.00
_cell.angle_beta   90.00
_cell.angle_gamma   90.00
#
_symmetry.space_group_name_H-M   'P 1'
#
loop_
_entity.id
_entity.type
_entity.pdbx_description
1 polymer ?
#
loop_
_entity_poly.entity_id
_entity_poly.type
_entity_poly.pdbx_seq_one_letter_code
_entity_poly.pdbx_strand_id
1 'polypeptide(L)'
;MFLPYGTDAPVYHYPVATIGIIAANTVLFVLTGMGDCGGYDWLILEFDRINPFQWVTSAFMHASWSHLIGNMIFLWCFGLVIEGKLGWKRFSLLYLGLALADGAIGQIPMFVFTDGQGGALGASGVIFALLAVAVIWAPQNDIHFFYVWSWLFYGTIEIPISVVAFFYFAIEFLQVAWTGIRMSTPMLHLLGMSVGIPFAIFMLKHELVDCEGWDLFSRLGMQPFGVGRVSNENDTAQVDSVLHRVHGASKLAVTTAITDATTQAKRDPCATAFEAFANAVRSDRVDESIACFDRLRQNACVAAVPNSTLIAYVNQLSKNDRHRERLLPLRYLASRSSKHSNNARLQIAAIELRNNNDPQAAVRALQELRLPLSSQVASAKEKILRAANTRLRQRQAHATDPTS
;
A
#
# COMPACT_ATOMS: atom_id res chain seq x y z
N MET A 1 7.07 -26.25 -15.19
CA MET A 1 7.04 -25.76 -13.80
C MET A 1 7.23 -24.25 -13.83
N PHE A 2 6.35 -23.49 -13.17
CA PHE A 2 6.48 -22.05 -12.94
C PHE A 2 6.70 -21.86 -11.44
N LEU A 3 7.84 -21.31 -11.05
CA LEU A 3 8.19 -21.06 -9.64
C LEU A 3 8.39 -19.57 -9.43
N PRO A 4 7.56 -18.91 -8.60
CA PRO A 4 7.85 -17.54 -8.22
C PRO A 4 9.08 -17.53 -7.30
N TYR A 5 9.94 -16.53 -7.44
CA TYR A 5 11.17 -16.43 -6.63
C TYR A 5 11.40 -15.02 -6.06
N GLY A 6 10.66 -14.03 -6.55
CA GLY A 6 10.82 -12.65 -6.11
C GLY A 6 9.70 -11.74 -6.61
N THR A 7 9.86 -10.45 -6.35
CA THR A 7 8.94 -9.40 -6.77
C THR A 7 9.72 -8.10 -6.98
N ASP A 8 9.17 -7.20 -7.81
CA ASP A 8 9.66 -5.84 -7.96
C ASP A 8 9.18 -4.90 -6.83
N ALA A 9 8.34 -5.42 -5.91
CA ALA A 9 7.83 -4.66 -4.79
C ALA A 9 8.98 -4.17 -3.90
N PRO A 10 8.95 -2.89 -3.52
CA PRO A 10 10.07 -2.30 -2.81
C PRO A 10 10.13 -2.80 -1.37
N VAL A 11 11.24 -3.46 -1.04
CA VAL A 11 11.54 -3.93 0.31
C VAL A 11 12.30 -2.81 1.04
N TYR A 12 11.66 -2.20 2.05
CA TYR A 12 12.19 -1.04 2.79
C TYR A 12 12.98 -1.40 4.05
N HIS A 13 12.84 -2.63 4.52
CA HIS A 13 13.55 -3.20 5.66
C HIS A 13 13.77 -4.69 5.37
N TYR A 14 14.72 -5.30 6.07
CA TYR A 14 14.91 -6.74 5.96
C TYR A 14 13.60 -7.49 6.31
N PRO A 15 13.19 -8.53 5.55
CA PRO A 15 11.89 -9.18 5.71
C PRO A 15 11.91 -10.20 6.86
N VAL A 16 12.14 -9.68 8.07
CA VAL A 16 12.35 -10.49 9.28
C VAL A 16 11.12 -11.32 9.61
N ALA A 17 9.92 -10.76 9.44
CA ALA A 17 8.70 -11.49 9.79
C ALA A 17 8.38 -12.59 8.77
N THR A 18 8.57 -12.34 7.47
CA THR A 18 8.41 -13.35 6.41
C THR A 18 9.39 -14.50 6.63
N ILE A 19 10.67 -14.21 6.86
CA ILE A 19 11.69 -15.22 7.17
C ILE A 19 11.34 -15.96 8.47
N GLY A 20 10.92 -15.25 9.51
CA GLY A 20 10.55 -15.82 10.80
C GLY A 20 9.36 -16.79 10.70
N ILE A 21 8.34 -16.44 9.92
CA ILE A 21 7.19 -17.33 9.67
C ILE A 21 7.61 -18.55 8.87
N ILE A 22 8.43 -18.38 7.82
CA ILE A 22 8.98 -19.51 7.05
C ILE A 22 9.79 -20.45 7.95
N ALA A 23 10.65 -19.88 8.80
CA ALA A 23 11.44 -20.66 9.76
C ALA A 23 10.54 -21.40 10.76
N ALA A 24 9.51 -20.74 11.30
CA ALA A 24 8.56 -21.37 12.21
C ALA A 24 7.81 -22.55 11.56
N ASN A 25 7.32 -22.37 10.33
CA ASN A 25 6.68 -23.44 9.55
C ASN A 25 7.64 -24.62 9.32
N THR A 26 8.89 -24.32 8.93
CA THR A 26 9.92 -25.34 8.67
C THR A 26 10.29 -26.11 9.93
N VAL A 27 10.50 -25.41 11.04
CA VAL A 27 10.82 -26.03 12.34
C VAL A 27 9.65 -26.90 12.81
N LEU A 28 8.42 -26.37 12.77
CA LEU A 28 7.24 -27.13 13.19
C LEU A 28 7.07 -28.38 12.34
N PHE A 29 7.18 -28.28 11.02
CA PHE A 29 7.12 -29.42 10.12
C PHE A 29 8.12 -30.54 10.47
N VAL A 30 9.36 -30.18 10.79
CA VAL A 30 10.38 -31.15 11.21
C VAL A 30 10.03 -31.78 12.56
N LEU A 31 9.56 -30.99 13.52
CA LEU A 31 9.20 -31.46 14.86
C LEU A 31 7.95 -32.34 14.86
N THR A 32 7.01 -32.11 13.94
CA THR A 32 5.75 -32.85 13.84
C THR A 32 5.81 -33.98 12.82
N GLY A 33 6.97 -34.62 12.65
CA GLY A 33 7.09 -35.86 11.87
C GLY A 33 7.22 -35.67 10.35
N MET A 34 7.56 -34.47 9.86
CA MET A 34 7.84 -34.21 8.43
C MET A 34 6.70 -34.64 7.48
N GLY A 35 5.46 -34.44 7.92
CA GLY A 35 4.24 -34.77 7.17
C GLY A 35 3.46 -35.94 7.75
N ASP A 36 4.11 -36.81 8.53
CA ASP A 36 3.44 -37.80 9.35
C ASP A 36 2.94 -37.13 10.64
N CYS A 37 1.77 -36.52 10.55
CA CYS A 37 1.19 -35.72 11.64
C CYS A 37 0.60 -36.57 12.79
N GLY A 38 0.87 -37.88 12.82
CA GLY A 38 0.37 -38.79 13.85
C GLY A 38 0.73 -38.31 15.27
N GLY A 39 -0.28 -38.19 16.13
CA GLY A 39 -0.11 -37.70 17.51
C GLY A 39 -0.07 -36.16 17.64
N TYR A 40 -0.18 -35.42 16.53
CA TYR A 40 -0.22 -33.96 16.50
C TYR A 40 -1.56 -33.40 15.99
N ASP A 41 -2.63 -34.18 16.03
CA ASP A 41 -3.97 -33.79 15.57
C ASP A 41 -4.51 -32.55 16.30
N TRP A 42 -4.10 -32.35 17.55
CA TRP A 42 -4.40 -31.15 18.35
C TRP A 42 -3.85 -29.85 17.74
N LEU A 43 -2.94 -29.90 16.76
CA LEU A 43 -2.45 -28.76 15.98
C LEU A 43 -3.18 -28.56 14.64
N ILE A 44 -3.90 -29.57 14.14
CA ILE A 44 -4.62 -29.55 12.86
C ILE A 44 -6.03 -29.00 13.08
N LEU A 45 -6.62 -28.34 12.08
CA LEU A 45 -8.00 -27.86 12.17
C LEU A 45 -8.95 -29.03 11.96
N GLU A 46 -9.50 -29.57 13.05
CA GLU A 46 -10.47 -30.67 13.01
C GLU A 46 -11.90 -30.14 12.79
N PHE A 47 -12.69 -30.88 12.02
CA PHE A 47 -13.99 -30.40 11.54
C PHE A 47 -15.12 -30.67 12.53
N ASP A 48 -14.90 -31.52 13.54
CA ASP A 48 -15.90 -31.99 14.50
C ASP A 48 -16.10 -31.06 15.70
N ARG A 49 -15.15 -30.16 16.00
CA ARG A 49 -15.18 -29.32 17.21
C ARG A 49 -14.63 -27.92 16.99
N ILE A 50 -15.25 -26.92 17.61
CA ILE A 50 -14.71 -25.56 17.61
C ILE A 50 -13.50 -25.48 18.54
N ASN A 51 -12.33 -25.17 17.98
CA ASN A 51 -11.11 -25.00 18.75
C ASN A 51 -10.30 -23.80 18.23
N PRO A 52 -10.41 -22.63 18.88
CA PRO A 52 -9.71 -21.42 18.46
C PRO A 52 -8.18 -21.54 18.40
N PHE A 53 -7.61 -22.46 19.18
CA PHE A 53 -6.18 -22.75 19.11
C PHE A 53 -5.79 -23.32 17.74
N GLN A 54 -6.61 -24.24 17.21
CA GLN A 54 -6.40 -24.88 15.91
C GLN A 54 -6.56 -23.91 14.72
N TRP A 55 -7.29 -22.79 14.88
CA TRP A 55 -7.40 -21.77 13.83
C TRP A 55 -6.04 -21.18 13.46
N VAL A 56 -5.16 -21.02 14.44
CA VAL A 56 -3.81 -20.49 14.20
C VAL A 56 -2.82 -21.60 13.93
N THR A 57 -2.81 -22.68 14.72
CA THR A 57 -1.77 -23.71 14.59
C THR A 57 -1.85 -24.50 13.29
N SER A 58 -3.06 -24.72 12.76
CA SER A 58 -3.25 -25.46 11.51
C SER A 58 -2.57 -24.78 10.31
N ALA A 59 -2.47 -23.44 10.33
CA ALA A 59 -1.75 -22.66 9.32
C ALA A 59 -0.23 -22.94 9.30
N PHE A 60 0.33 -23.57 10.35
CA PHE A 60 1.75 -23.92 10.43
C PHE A 60 2.04 -25.40 10.15
N MET A 61 1.01 -26.26 10.15
CA MET A 61 1.13 -27.70 9.91
C MET A 61 1.19 -28.02 8.42
N HIS A 62 1.98 -29.00 8.00
CA HIS A 62 2.13 -29.37 6.58
C HIS A 62 2.16 -30.89 6.39
N ALA A 63 1.46 -31.41 5.38
CA ALA A 63 1.29 -32.86 5.15
C ALA A 63 2.45 -33.51 4.36
N SER A 64 3.32 -32.71 3.73
CA SER A 64 4.44 -33.23 2.94
C SER A 64 5.48 -32.14 2.65
N TRP A 65 6.67 -32.56 2.20
CA TRP A 65 7.70 -31.65 1.72
C TRP A 65 7.24 -30.76 0.57
N SER A 66 6.51 -31.31 -0.41
CA SER A 66 6.01 -30.52 -1.53
C SER A 66 4.97 -29.48 -1.09
N HIS A 67 4.12 -29.84 -0.12
CA HIS A 67 3.15 -28.92 0.47
C HIS A 67 3.85 -27.78 1.21
N LEU A 68 4.85 -28.08 2.06
CA LEU A 68 5.65 -27.05 2.74
C LEU A 68 6.37 -26.14 1.75
N ILE A 69 7.16 -26.71 0.84
CA ILE A 69 7.99 -25.95 -0.09
C ILE A 69 7.11 -25.04 -0.97
N GLY A 70 6.01 -25.57 -1.49
CA GLY A 70 5.05 -24.79 -2.27
C GLY A 70 4.54 -23.58 -1.49
N ASN A 71 4.07 -23.79 -0.25
CA ASN A 71 3.58 -22.72 0.59
C ASN A 71 4.66 -21.68 0.90
N MET A 72 5.88 -22.11 1.25
CA MET A 72 6.96 -21.18 1.61
C MET A 72 7.40 -20.31 0.43
N ILE A 73 7.36 -20.84 -0.80
CA ILE A 73 7.65 -20.10 -2.02
C ILE A 73 6.63 -18.96 -2.24
N PHE A 74 5.33 -19.23 -2.12
CA PHE A 74 4.31 -18.19 -2.26
C PHE A 74 4.30 -17.22 -1.07
N LEU A 75 4.51 -17.72 0.15
CA LEU A 75 4.64 -16.89 1.34
C LEU A 75 5.84 -15.94 1.23
N TRP A 76 6.96 -16.38 0.65
CA TRP A 76 8.09 -15.51 0.37
C TRP A 76 7.67 -14.35 -0.55
N CYS A 77 7.07 -14.64 -1.70
CA CYS A 77 6.70 -13.61 -2.66
C CYS A 77 5.68 -12.61 -2.11
N PHE A 78 4.57 -13.08 -1.54
CA PHE A 78 3.54 -12.17 -1.02
C PHE A 78 3.94 -11.54 0.31
N GLY A 79 4.68 -12.27 1.14
CA GLY A 79 5.27 -11.75 2.39
C GLY A 79 6.19 -10.56 2.12
N LEU A 80 7.08 -10.64 1.13
CA LEU A 80 7.93 -9.52 0.74
C LEU A 80 7.12 -8.26 0.36
N VAL A 81 6.07 -8.41 -0.45
CA VAL A 81 5.21 -7.29 -0.88
C VAL A 81 4.52 -6.64 0.31
N ILE A 82 3.92 -7.46 1.18
CA ILE A 82 3.04 -6.99 2.24
C ILE A 82 3.85 -6.51 3.45
N GLU A 83 4.89 -7.25 3.85
CA GLU A 83 5.81 -6.83 4.89
C GLU A 83 6.51 -5.53 4.50
N GLY A 84 6.94 -5.40 3.24
CA GLY A 84 7.56 -4.17 2.73
C GLY A 84 6.68 -2.93 2.90
N LYS A 85 5.35 -3.07 2.79
CA LYS A 85 4.39 -1.97 3.01
C LYS A 85 4.07 -1.70 4.48
N LEU A 86 4.17 -2.71 5.35
CA LEU A 86 3.68 -2.63 6.74
C LEU A 86 4.77 -2.52 7.80
N GLY A 87 5.98 -2.98 7.52
CA GLY A 87 6.93 -3.33 8.57
C GLY A 87 6.63 -4.69 9.19
N TRP A 88 7.68 -5.34 9.71
CA TRP A 88 7.62 -6.67 10.28
C TRP A 88 6.54 -6.85 11.38
N LYS A 89 6.40 -5.90 12.31
CA LYS A 89 5.44 -5.99 13.43
C LYS A 89 4.00 -6.11 12.96
N ARG A 90 3.60 -5.20 12.07
CA ARG A 90 2.24 -5.12 11.56
C ARG A 90 1.94 -6.28 10.62
N PHE A 91 2.92 -6.73 9.84
CA PHE A 91 2.79 -7.92 9.03
C PHE A 91 2.61 -9.20 9.88
N SER A 92 3.38 -9.37 10.97
CA SER A 92 3.18 -10.51 11.88
C SER A 92 1.77 -10.52 12.47
N LEU A 93 1.26 -9.36 12.91
CA LEU A 93 -0.12 -9.24 13.41
C LEU A 93 -1.16 -9.52 12.33
N LEU A 94 -0.93 -9.03 11.10
CA LEU A 94 -1.81 -9.32 9.97
C LEU A 94 -1.83 -10.81 9.65
N TYR A 95 -0.66 -11.46 9.55
CA TYR A 95 -0.56 -12.90 9.26
C TYR A 95 -1.32 -13.74 10.29
N LEU A 96 -1.10 -13.47 11.58
CA LEU A 96 -1.80 -14.18 12.66
C LEU A 96 -3.30 -13.87 12.69
N GLY A 97 -3.69 -12.62 12.40
CA GLY A 97 -5.10 -12.23 12.28
C GLY A 97 -5.80 -12.91 11.10
N LEU A 98 -5.12 -13.05 9.97
CA LEU A 98 -5.61 -13.79 8.81
C LEU A 98 -5.71 -15.29 9.11
N ALA A 99 -4.73 -15.90 9.77
CA ALA A 99 -4.79 -17.29 10.22
C ALA A 99 -6.00 -17.54 11.14
N LEU A 100 -6.17 -16.68 12.15
CA LEU A 100 -7.30 -16.75 13.07
C LEU A 100 -8.65 -16.65 12.33
N ALA A 101 -8.78 -15.66 11.43
CA ALA A 101 -10.02 -15.42 10.70
C ALA A 101 -10.32 -16.51 9.67
N ASP A 102 -9.30 -16.98 8.94
CA ASP A 102 -9.41 -18.08 7.98
C ASP A 102 -9.82 -19.39 8.66
N GLY A 103 -9.18 -19.74 9.78
CA GLY A 103 -9.57 -20.91 10.58
C GLY A 103 -10.99 -20.81 11.12
N ALA A 104 -11.38 -19.66 11.67
CA ALA A 104 -12.73 -19.46 12.20
C ALA A 104 -13.82 -19.52 11.12
N ILE A 105 -13.58 -18.86 9.99
CA ILE A 105 -14.53 -18.79 8.87
C ILE A 105 -14.58 -20.12 8.13
N GLY A 106 -13.44 -20.80 7.95
CA GLY A 106 -13.34 -22.11 7.31
C GLY A 106 -14.02 -23.22 8.10
N GLN A 107 -14.00 -23.14 9.44
CA GLN A 107 -14.58 -24.17 10.30
C GLN A 107 -16.11 -24.29 10.19
N ILE A 108 -16.83 -23.20 9.92
CA ILE A 108 -18.29 -23.21 9.77
C ILE A 108 -18.76 -24.08 8.58
N PRO A 109 -18.31 -23.83 7.33
CA PRO A 109 -18.67 -24.66 6.19
C PRO A 109 -18.09 -26.08 6.30
N MET A 110 -16.95 -26.28 6.98
CA MET A 110 -16.46 -27.63 7.28
C MET A 110 -17.48 -28.43 8.09
N PHE A 111 -18.04 -27.86 9.15
CA PHE A 111 -19.08 -28.53 9.92
C PHE A 111 -20.32 -28.86 9.07
N VAL A 112 -20.74 -27.95 8.19
CA VAL A 112 -21.96 -28.09 7.37
C VAL A 112 -21.80 -29.07 6.20
N PHE A 113 -20.64 -29.11 5.55
CA PHE A 113 -20.45 -29.87 4.30
C PHE A 113 -19.72 -31.21 4.48
N THR A 114 -19.22 -31.52 5.68
CA THR A 114 -18.44 -32.76 5.93
C THR A 114 -18.99 -33.64 7.05
N ASP A 115 -20.13 -33.27 7.65
CA ASP A 115 -20.67 -33.91 8.86
C ASP A 115 -19.62 -34.05 9.99
N GLY A 116 -18.70 -33.07 10.07
CA GLY A 116 -17.60 -33.03 11.03
C GLY A 116 -16.44 -33.99 10.75
N GLN A 117 -16.39 -34.63 9.59
CA GLN A 117 -15.33 -35.61 9.26
C GLN A 117 -14.16 -34.96 8.52
N GLY A 118 -12.95 -35.17 9.04
CA GLY A 118 -11.69 -34.75 8.41
C GLY A 118 -11.01 -33.58 9.12
N GLY A 119 -10.02 -33.02 8.44
CA GLY A 119 -9.23 -31.91 8.96
C GLY A 119 -8.52 -31.13 7.85
N ALA A 120 -8.11 -29.91 8.19
CA ALA A 120 -7.35 -29.02 7.31
C ALA A 120 -6.07 -28.56 7.99
N LEU A 121 -5.01 -28.46 7.20
CA LEU A 121 -3.70 -27.97 7.61
C LEU A 121 -3.01 -27.33 6.40
N GLY A 122 -2.10 -26.40 6.69
CA GLY A 122 -1.30 -25.72 5.68
C GLY A 122 -1.46 -24.21 5.74
N ALA A 123 -0.38 -23.50 5.44
CA ALA A 123 -0.39 -22.05 5.36
C ALA A 123 -1.19 -21.50 4.16
N SER A 124 -1.67 -22.36 3.26
CA SER A 124 -2.20 -21.95 1.96
C SER A 124 -3.44 -21.07 2.06
N GLY A 125 -4.37 -21.32 2.99
CA GLY A 125 -5.53 -20.44 3.21
C GLY A 125 -5.10 -19.00 3.53
N VAL A 126 -4.13 -18.84 4.45
CA VAL A 126 -3.52 -17.55 4.79
C VAL A 126 -2.78 -16.94 3.61
N ILE A 127 -2.07 -17.75 2.82
CA ILE A 127 -1.36 -17.28 1.61
C ILE A 127 -2.34 -16.75 0.56
N PHE A 128 -3.50 -17.40 0.37
CA PHE A 128 -4.55 -16.91 -0.51
C PHE A 128 -5.22 -15.64 0.03
N ALA A 129 -5.34 -15.51 1.36
CA ALA A 129 -5.73 -14.25 1.99
C ALA A 129 -4.70 -13.13 1.73
N LEU A 130 -3.40 -13.43 1.84
CA LEU A 130 -2.32 -12.51 1.49
C LEU A 130 -2.33 -12.16 0.00
N LEU A 131 -2.63 -13.10 -0.90
CA LEU A 131 -2.79 -12.84 -2.33
C LEU A 131 -3.91 -11.83 -2.58
N ALA A 132 -5.05 -11.97 -1.89
CA ALA A 132 -6.14 -11.00 -1.94
C ALA A 132 -5.72 -9.62 -1.41
N VAL A 133 -4.95 -9.56 -0.32
CA VAL A 133 -4.36 -8.31 0.18
C VAL A 133 -3.40 -7.69 -0.85
N ALA A 134 -2.53 -8.50 -1.45
CA ALA A 134 -1.53 -8.05 -2.40
C ALA A 134 -2.16 -7.48 -3.68
N VAL A 135 -3.19 -8.13 -4.25
CA VAL A 135 -3.87 -7.59 -5.45
C VAL A 135 -4.62 -6.30 -5.17
N ILE A 136 -5.10 -6.07 -3.95
CA ILE A 136 -5.75 -4.81 -3.58
C ILE A 136 -4.71 -3.71 -3.36
N TRP A 137 -3.57 -4.01 -2.75
CA TRP A 137 -2.57 -2.98 -2.38
C TRP A 137 -1.50 -2.71 -3.45
N ALA A 138 -1.26 -3.68 -4.33
CA ALA A 138 -0.16 -3.69 -5.28
C ALA A 138 -0.49 -4.47 -6.59
N PRO A 139 -1.66 -4.25 -7.23
CA PRO A 139 -2.10 -5.00 -8.42
C PRO A 139 -1.13 -4.98 -9.60
N GLN A 140 -0.29 -3.94 -9.69
CA GLN A 140 0.65 -3.71 -10.79
C GLN A 140 2.10 -4.06 -10.44
N ASN A 141 2.38 -4.47 -9.20
CA ASN A 141 3.69 -5.05 -8.89
C ASN A 141 3.83 -6.41 -9.56
N ASP A 142 5.03 -6.72 -10.02
CA ASP A 142 5.34 -7.95 -10.70
C ASP A 142 5.86 -8.99 -9.70
N ILE A 143 5.41 -10.23 -9.87
CA ILE A 143 6.04 -11.41 -9.31
C ILE A 143 6.95 -12.01 -10.37
N HIS A 144 8.20 -12.28 -10.00
CA HIS A 144 9.17 -12.87 -10.91
C HIS A 144 9.04 -14.39 -10.83
N PHE A 145 8.76 -15.01 -11.97
CA PHE A 145 8.67 -16.45 -12.11
C PHE A 145 9.87 -16.96 -12.90
N PHE A 146 10.44 -18.06 -12.42
CA PHE A 146 11.28 -18.94 -13.22
C PHE A 146 10.39 -20.01 -13.83
N TYR A 147 10.51 -20.24 -15.13
CA TYR A 147 9.82 -21.34 -15.79
C TYR A 147 10.82 -22.36 -16.35
N VAL A 148 10.48 -23.64 -16.21
CA VAL A 148 11.18 -24.77 -16.84
C VAL A 148 10.13 -25.67 -17.45
N TRP A 149 10.13 -25.77 -18.78
CA TRP A 149 9.29 -26.71 -19.50
C TRP A 149 10.07 -27.95 -19.96
N SER A 150 11.38 -27.79 -20.17
CA SER A 150 12.33 -28.86 -20.50
C SER A 150 13.77 -28.35 -20.32
N TRP A 151 14.79 -29.23 -20.41
CA TRP A 151 16.21 -28.86 -20.35
C TRP A 151 16.64 -27.79 -21.38
N LEU A 152 15.89 -27.64 -22.48
CA LEU A 152 16.12 -26.64 -23.54
C LEU A 152 15.24 -25.40 -23.44
N PHE A 153 14.22 -25.40 -22.57
CA PHE A 153 13.23 -24.32 -22.47
C PHE A 153 13.07 -23.90 -21.01
N TYR A 154 13.98 -23.01 -20.59
CA TYR A 154 13.97 -22.37 -19.29
C TYR A 154 14.16 -20.86 -19.43
N GLY A 155 13.64 -20.09 -18.49
CA GLY A 155 13.75 -18.63 -18.51
C GLY A 155 13.04 -17.97 -17.34
N THR A 156 12.96 -16.65 -17.38
CA THR A 156 12.26 -15.84 -16.38
C THR A 156 11.17 -15.02 -17.05
N ILE A 157 10.05 -14.87 -16.35
CA ILE A 157 8.94 -14.00 -16.75
C ILE A 157 8.47 -13.19 -15.54
N GLU A 158 8.09 -11.95 -15.79
CA GLU A 158 7.53 -11.05 -14.79
C GLU A 158 6.02 -10.97 -15.03
N ILE A 159 5.23 -11.26 -14.00
CA ILE A 159 3.77 -11.32 -14.12
C ILE A 159 3.15 -10.42 -13.05
N PRO A 160 2.26 -9.47 -13.41
CA PRO A 160 1.60 -8.62 -12.44
C PRO A 160 0.79 -9.41 -11.42
N ILE A 161 0.79 -8.98 -10.16
CA ILE A 161 0.03 -9.61 -9.07
C ILE A 161 -1.45 -9.73 -9.41
N SER A 162 -2.04 -8.76 -10.12
CA SER A 162 -3.43 -8.83 -10.61
C SER A 162 -3.69 -10.01 -11.54
N VAL A 163 -2.75 -10.32 -12.44
CA VAL A 163 -2.84 -11.47 -13.35
C VAL A 163 -2.65 -12.77 -12.58
N VAL A 164 -1.68 -12.82 -11.67
CA VAL A 164 -1.46 -13.98 -10.77
C VAL A 164 -2.71 -14.26 -9.94
N ALA A 165 -3.28 -13.23 -9.30
CA ALA A 165 -4.48 -13.34 -8.47
C ALA A 165 -5.68 -13.81 -9.29
N PHE A 166 -5.89 -13.26 -10.49
CA PHE A 166 -6.97 -13.68 -11.37
C PHE A 166 -6.80 -15.14 -11.82
N PHE A 167 -5.58 -15.55 -12.21
CA PHE A 167 -5.29 -16.91 -12.62
C PHE A 167 -5.61 -17.92 -11.49
N TYR A 168 -5.12 -17.65 -10.28
CA TYR A 168 -5.39 -18.52 -9.13
C TYR A 168 -6.87 -18.53 -8.74
N PHE A 169 -7.51 -17.36 -8.65
CA PHE A 169 -8.96 -17.32 -8.40
C PHE A 169 -9.74 -18.12 -9.44
N ALA A 170 -9.43 -17.95 -10.73
CA ALA A 170 -10.12 -18.64 -11.81
C ALA A 170 -9.94 -20.16 -11.73
N ILE A 171 -8.72 -20.65 -11.46
CA ILE A 171 -8.50 -22.10 -11.38
C ILE A 171 -9.18 -22.71 -10.16
N GLU A 172 -9.12 -22.06 -8.99
CA GLU A 172 -9.79 -22.56 -7.78
C GLU A 172 -11.31 -22.55 -7.96
N PHE A 173 -11.86 -21.47 -8.53
CA PHE A 173 -13.28 -21.36 -8.83
C PHE A 173 -13.74 -22.42 -9.83
N LEU A 174 -12.99 -22.63 -10.93
CA LEU A 174 -13.31 -23.65 -11.92
C LEU A 174 -13.25 -25.06 -11.32
N GLN A 175 -12.31 -25.33 -10.40
CA GLN A 175 -12.25 -26.63 -9.72
C GLN A 175 -13.45 -26.84 -8.80
N VAL A 176 -13.87 -25.83 -8.03
CA VAL A 176 -15.10 -25.91 -7.22
C VAL A 176 -16.33 -26.09 -8.13
N ALA A 177 -16.43 -25.33 -9.22
CA ALA A 177 -17.54 -25.43 -10.17
C ALA A 177 -17.61 -26.82 -10.84
N TRP A 178 -16.45 -27.40 -11.17
CA TRP A 178 -16.35 -28.72 -11.81
C TRP A 178 -16.66 -29.86 -10.84
N THR A 179 -16.19 -29.75 -9.59
CA THR A 179 -16.31 -30.82 -8.59
C THR A 179 -17.54 -30.72 -7.70
N GLY A 180 -18.28 -29.61 -7.81
CA GLY A 180 -19.42 -29.27 -6.98
C GLY A 180 -19.03 -28.54 -5.70
N ILE A 181 -20.00 -27.87 -5.07
CA ILE A 181 -19.83 -27.17 -3.80
C ILE A 181 -19.64 -28.22 -2.69
N ARG A 182 -18.39 -28.43 -2.28
CA ARG A 182 -17.99 -29.32 -1.19
C ARG A 182 -16.71 -28.80 -0.54
N MET A 183 -16.44 -29.21 0.70
CA MET A 183 -15.16 -28.86 1.30
C MET A 183 -14.01 -29.59 0.61
N SER A 184 -13.06 -28.79 0.15
CA SER A 184 -11.91 -29.19 -0.64
C SER A 184 -10.85 -28.10 -0.55
N THR A 185 -9.61 -28.41 -0.94
CA THR A 185 -8.52 -27.44 -0.96
C THR A 185 -8.87 -26.16 -1.75
N PRO A 186 -9.50 -26.23 -2.94
CA PRO A 186 -9.91 -25.03 -3.67
C PRO A 186 -10.93 -24.17 -2.94
N MET A 187 -11.89 -24.81 -2.26
CA MET A 187 -12.87 -24.09 -1.44
C MET A 187 -12.17 -23.33 -0.29
N LEU A 188 -11.19 -23.95 0.36
CA LEU A 188 -10.40 -23.30 1.42
C LEU A 188 -9.59 -22.13 0.89
N HIS A 189 -9.00 -22.26 -0.29
CA HIS A 189 -8.27 -21.15 -0.93
C HIS A 189 -9.20 -19.97 -1.25
N LEU A 190 -10.40 -20.22 -1.79
CA LEU A 190 -11.39 -19.18 -2.05
C LEU A 190 -11.89 -18.52 -0.76
N LEU A 191 -12.10 -19.30 0.31
CA LEU A 191 -12.42 -18.76 1.63
C LEU A 191 -11.30 -17.85 2.14
N GLY A 192 -10.03 -18.29 2.06
CA GLY A 192 -8.88 -17.47 2.41
C GLY A 192 -8.84 -16.15 1.63
N MET A 193 -9.05 -16.18 0.30
CA MET A 193 -9.16 -14.95 -0.49
C MET A 193 -10.28 -14.04 0.03
N SER A 194 -11.44 -14.61 0.34
CA SER A 194 -12.59 -13.86 0.88
C SER A 194 -12.29 -13.20 2.23
N VAL A 195 -11.45 -13.81 3.07
CA VAL A 195 -10.98 -13.26 4.35
C VAL A 195 -9.98 -12.12 4.13
N GLY A 196 -9.09 -12.23 3.16
CA GLY A 196 -8.08 -11.22 2.87
C GLY A 196 -8.65 -9.88 2.39
N ILE A 197 -9.73 -9.92 1.60
CA ILE A 197 -10.39 -8.72 1.03
C ILE A 197 -10.82 -7.71 2.11
N PRO A 198 -11.63 -8.05 3.13
CA PRO A 198 -12.06 -7.10 4.14
C PRO A 198 -10.89 -6.55 4.97
N PHE A 199 -9.87 -7.35 5.28
CA PHE A 199 -8.65 -6.86 5.93
C PHE A 199 -7.94 -5.81 5.07
N ALA A 200 -7.75 -6.09 3.78
CA ALA A 200 -7.10 -5.17 2.85
C ALA A 200 -7.84 -3.84 2.74
N ILE A 201 -9.18 -3.88 2.61
CA ILE A 201 -10.04 -2.71 2.51
C ILE A 201 -10.07 -1.93 3.83
N PHE A 202 -10.20 -2.63 4.96
CA PHE A 202 -10.19 -2.01 6.29
C PHE A 202 -8.90 -1.23 6.52
N MET A 203 -7.75 -1.84 6.24
CA MET A 203 -6.46 -1.19 6.44
C MET A 203 -6.23 0.00 5.51
N LEU A 204 -6.71 -0.04 4.27
CA LEU A 204 -6.71 1.13 3.38
C LEU A 204 -7.61 2.24 3.91
N LYS A 205 -8.84 1.89 4.29
CA LYS A 205 -9.85 2.83 4.79
C LYS A 205 -9.42 3.56 6.05
N HIS A 206 -8.66 2.88 6.92
CA HIS A 206 -8.15 3.42 8.18
C HIS A 206 -6.70 3.93 8.08
N GLU A 207 -6.15 4.09 6.87
CA GLU A 207 -4.79 4.60 6.62
C GLU A 207 -3.70 3.82 7.38
N LEU A 208 -3.94 2.54 7.67
CA LEU A 208 -3.00 1.66 8.36
C LEU A 208 -1.87 1.19 7.44
N VAL A 209 -2.07 1.31 6.13
CA VAL A 209 -1.11 1.03 5.07
C VAL A 209 -1.10 2.19 4.07
N ASP A 210 0.09 2.54 3.58
CA ASP A 210 0.29 3.55 2.55
C ASP A 210 0.69 2.86 1.25
N CYS A 211 -0.21 2.83 0.29
CA CYS A 211 0.05 2.22 -1.01
C CYS A 211 0.55 3.21 -2.06
N GLU A 212 0.81 4.47 -1.69
CA GLU A 212 1.34 5.51 -2.57
C GLU A 212 0.52 5.71 -3.87
N GLY A 213 -0.79 5.45 -3.84
CA GLY A 213 -1.68 5.51 -5.00
C GLY A 213 -1.51 4.36 -6.01
N TRP A 214 -0.83 3.27 -5.61
CA TRP A 214 -0.71 2.04 -6.40
C TRP A 214 -1.75 0.99 -6.04
N ASP A 215 -2.63 1.23 -5.07
CA ASP A 215 -3.73 0.32 -4.75
C ASP A 215 -4.77 0.23 -5.88
N LEU A 216 -5.54 -0.86 -5.88
CA LEU A 216 -6.52 -1.19 -6.90
C LEU A 216 -7.59 -0.09 -7.08
N PHE A 217 -8.04 0.56 -6.00
CA PHE A 217 -9.06 1.59 -6.09
C PHE A 217 -8.51 2.83 -6.80
N SER A 218 -7.33 3.29 -6.38
CA SER A 218 -6.60 4.37 -7.05
C SER A 218 -6.38 4.08 -8.54
N ARG A 219 -6.09 2.82 -8.91
CA ARG A 219 -5.83 2.41 -10.30
C ARG A 219 -7.07 2.31 -11.17
N LEU A 220 -8.21 1.99 -10.59
CA LEU A 220 -9.49 1.98 -11.28
C LEU A 220 -10.14 3.38 -11.35
N GLY A 221 -9.42 4.43 -10.93
CA GLY A 221 -9.96 5.79 -10.88
C GLY A 221 -11.08 5.95 -9.85
N MET A 222 -11.28 4.95 -8.99
CA MET A 222 -12.17 5.04 -7.85
C MET A 222 -11.49 5.86 -6.77
N GLN A 223 -12.25 6.74 -6.10
CA GLN A 223 -11.70 7.43 -4.94
C GLN A 223 -11.29 6.37 -3.90
N PRO A 224 -10.06 6.43 -3.36
CA PRO A 224 -9.65 5.50 -2.32
C PRO A 224 -10.67 5.57 -1.19
N PHE A 225 -11.12 4.42 -0.69
CA PHE A 225 -11.85 4.36 0.57
C PHE A 225 -10.97 5.06 1.63
N GLY A 226 -11.37 6.24 2.09
CA GLY A 226 -10.55 7.08 2.98
C GLY A 226 -10.34 8.52 2.51
N VAL A 227 -10.59 8.87 1.24
CA VAL A 227 -10.77 10.29 0.87
C VAL A 227 -12.22 10.72 1.16
N GLY A 228 -12.64 10.54 2.40
CA GLY A 228 -13.91 11.03 2.93
C GLY A 228 -13.63 11.90 4.14
N ARG A 229 -13.96 13.20 4.03
CA ARG A 229 -14.09 14.19 5.12
C ARG A 229 -13.16 13.99 6.32
N VAL A 230 -12.18 14.88 6.49
CA VAL A 230 -11.77 15.28 7.85
C VAL A 230 -12.92 16.06 8.47
N SER A 231 -13.92 15.32 8.95
CA SER A 231 -14.77 15.72 10.06
C SER A 231 -14.34 14.85 11.22
N ASN A 232 -13.51 15.39 12.10
CA ASN A 232 -13.48 14.97 13.49
C ASN A 232 -13.45 16.23 14.35
N GLU A 233 -14.67 16.66 14.69
CA GLU A 233 -15.06 17.64 15.70
C GLU A 233 -14.89 17.10 17.14
N ASN A 234 -14.25 15.94 17.33
CA ASN A 234 -14.20 15.26 18.64
C ASN A 234 -12.79 14.96 19.20
N ASP A 235 -11.72 15.33 18.49
CA ASP A 235 -10.34 15.31 19.06
C ASP A 235 -9.91 16.68 19.61
N THR A 236 -10.75 17.71 19.48
CA THR A 236 -10.52 19.04 20.08
C THR A 236 -10.98 19.12 21.54
N ALA A 237 -11.86 18.24 22.02
CA ALA A 237 -12.40 18.36 23.38
C ALA A 237 -11.44 17.94 24.51
N GLN A 238 -10.38 17.17 24.22
CA GLN A 238 -9.44 16.70 25.26
C GLN A 238 -8.08 17.40 25.24
N VAL A 239 -7.80 18.19 24.20
CA VAL A 239 -6.57 19.00 24.08
C VAL A 239 -6.79 20.45 24.53
N ASP A 240 -8.04 20.95 24.49
CA ASP A 240 -8.39 22.30 24.95
C ASP A 240 -8.34 22.47 26.48
N SER A 241 -8.37 21.37 27.26
CA SER A 241 -8.31 21.43 28.73
C SER A 241 -6.90 21.65 29.31
N VAL A 242 -5.86 21.58 28.48
CA VAL A 242 -4.46 21.80 28.90
C VAL A 242 -3.95 23.19 28.47
N LEU A 243 -4.62 23.85 27.51
CA LEU A 243 -4.21 25.16 26.98
C LEU A 243 -4.94 26.37 27.61
N HIS A 244 -5.92 26.15 28.49
CA HIS A 244 -6.65 27.24 29.19
C HIS A 244 -6.11 27.63 30.57
N ARG A 245 -4.86 27.25 30.93
CA ARG A 245 -4.20 27.69 32.18
C ARG A 245 -2.92 28.50 31.99
N VAL A 246 -2.83 29.39 31.01
CA VAL A 246 -1.93 30.55 31.13
C VAL A 246 -2.58 31.74 30.42
N HIS A 247 -2.56 32.89 31.08
CA HIS A 247 -3.08 34.22 30.69
C HIS A 247 -4.51 34.50 31.14
N GLY A 248 -4.61 34.87 32.41
CA GLY A 248 -5.71 35.65 32.94
C GLY A 248 -5.61 37.13 32.57
N ALA A 249 -6.76 37.77 32.75
CA ALA A 249 -6.99 39.19 33.03
C ALA A 249 -6.60 40.23 31.95
N SER A 250 -7.62 40.76 31.28
CA SER A 250 -7.97 42.19 31.44
C SER A 250 -9.38 42.48 30.91
N LYS A 251 -10.18 43.16 31.75
CA LYS A 251 -11.52 43.72 31.51
C LYS A 251 -11.40 45.19 31.09
N LEU A 252 -12.29 45.66 30.18
CA LEU A 252 -13.15 46.87 30.23
C LEU A 252 -13.58 47.22 28.78
N ALA A 253 -14.83 47.03 28.38
CA ALA A 253 -16.02 47.89 28.51
C ALA A 253 -15.96 49.21 27.70
N VAL A 254 -16.90 49.41 26.76
CA VAL A 254 -18.00 50.41 26.82
C VAL A 254 -18.86 50.33 25.55
N THR A 255 -20.17 50.39 25.78
CA THR A 255 -21.36 50.33 24.93
C THR A 255 -21.60 51.63 24.13
N THR A 256 -22.05 51.58 22.86
CA THR A 256 -23.32 52.20 22.38
C THR A 256 -23.59 52.02 20.86
N ALA A 257 -24.80 51.52 20.58
CA ALA A 257 -25.78 51.87 19.53
C ALA A 257 -25.47 51.97 18.01
N ILE A 258 -26.13 51.05 17.28
CA ILE A 258 -26.97 51.21 16.06
C ILE A 258 -26.33 51.82 14.80
N THR A 259 -26.07 50.97 13.79
CA THR A 259 -26.70 51.00 12.44
C THR A 259 -26.20 49.84 11.59
N ASP A 260 -27.10 49.28 10.77
CA ASP A 260 -26.88 48.15 9.88
C ASP A 260 -25.68 48.33 8.94
N ALA A 261 -24.69 47.46 9.10
CA ALA A 261 -23.72 47.10 8.05
C ALA A 261 -23.14 45.72 8.40
N THR A 262 -23.62 44.69 7.72
CA THR A 262 -22.95 43.41 7.42
C THR A 262 -21.59 43.20 8.11
N THR A 263 -21.60 42.64 9.32
CA THR A 263 -20.39 42.20 10.01
C THR A 263 -19.91 40.87 9.44
N GLN A 264 -19.16 40.95 8.33
CA GLN A 264 -18.06 40.02 8.07
C GLN A 264 -17.13 40.08 9.28
N ALA A 265 -17.27 39.12 10.20
CA ALA A 265 -16.18 38.77 11.09
C ALA A 265 -14.96 38.57 10.20
N LYS A 266 -13.90 39.35 10.44
CA LYS A 266 -12.66 39.38 9.66
C LYS A 266 -12.00 38.00 9.80
N ARG A 267 -12.49 37.02 9.03
CA ARG A 267 -11.94 35.66 8.98
C ARG A 267 -10.49 35.80 8.56
N ASP A 268 -9.62 35.05 9.23
CA ASP A 268 -8.22 34.95 8.86
C ASP A 268 -8.10 34.70 7.34
N PRO A 269 -7.43 35.58 6.58
CA PRO A 269 -7.24 35.40 5.15
C PRO A 269 -6.61 34.05 4.80
N CYS A 270 -5.73 33.52 5.66
CA CYS A 270 -5.13 32.20 5.47
C CYS A 270 -6.14 31.07 5.67
N ALA A 271 -6.93 31.12 6.74
CA ALA A 271 -7.98 30.13 6.99
C ALA A 271 -9.00 30.08 5.84
N THR A 272 -9.46 31.24 5.38
CA THR A 272 -10.43 31.35 4.29
C THR A 272 -9.86 30.85 2.96
N ALA A 273 -8.61 31.20 2.64
CA ALA A 273 -7.94 30.72 1.44
C ALA A 273 -7.68 29.20 1.49
N PHE A 274 -7.36 28.66 2.68
CA PHE A 274 -7.13 27.23 2.87
C PHE A 274 -8.42 26.43 2.72
N GLU A 275 -9.53 26.88 3.32
CA GLU A 275 -10.84 26.23 3.16
C GLU A 275 -11.26 26.17 1.69
N ALA A 276 -11.13 27.28 0.96
CA ALA A 276 -11.43 27.35 -0.47
C ALA A 276 -10.54 26.41 -1.29
N PHE A 277 -9.24 26.39 -1.00
CA PHE A 277 -8.29 25.46 -1.64
C PHE A 277 -8.63 24.00 -1.37
N ALA A 278 -8.80 23.63 -0.09
CA ALA A 278 -9.10 22.26 0.31
C ALA A 278 -10.43 21.77 -0.28
N ASN A 279 -11.42 22.66 -0.41
CA ASN A 279 -12.69 22.36 -1.06
C ASN A 279 -12.52 22.14 -2.57
N ALA A 280 -11.79 23.02 -3.26
CA ALA A 280 -11.53 22.88 -4.69
C ALA A 280 -10.78 21.57 -5.03
N VAL A 281 -9.78 21.20 -4.21
CA VAL A 281 -9.05 19.93 -4.34
C VAL A 281 -9.98 18.73 -4.15
N ARG A 282 -10.81 18.74 -3.09
CA ARG A 282 -11.72 17.63 -2.78
C ARG A 282 -12.82 17.44 -3.83
N SER A 283 -13.28 18.54 -4.45
CA SER A 283 -14.30 18.52 -5.49
C SER A 283 -13.77 18.29 -6.90
N ASP A 284 -12.48 17.96 -7.06
CA ASP A 284 -11.81 17.78 -8.35
C ASP A 284 -11.93 19.01 -9.30
N ARG A 285 -12.09 20.22 -8.75
CA ARG A 285 -12.17 21.48 -9.51
C ARG A 285 -10.77 22.04 -9.77
N VAL A 286 -10.14 21.59 -10.86
CA VAL A 286 -8.71 21.80 -11.13
C VAL A 286 -8.32 23.27 -11.26
N ASP A 287 -8.95 24.04 -12.15
CA ASP A 287 -8.56 25.44 -12.38
C ASP A 287 -8.82 26.32 -11.15
N GLU A 288 -9.88 26.01 -10.38
CA GLU A 288 -10.15 26.67 -9.11
C GLU A 288 -9.11 26.30 -8.05
N SER A 289 -8.68 25.04 -7.97
CA SER A 289 -7.64 24.59 -7.05
C SER A 289 -6.30 25.29 -7.32
N ILE A 290 -5.97 25.51 -8.60
CA ILE A 290 -4.78 26.28 -9.03
C ILE A 290 -4.88 27.73 -8.55
N ALA A 291 -6.00 28.41 -8.83
CA ALA A 291 -6.21 29.79 -8.40
C ALA A 291 -6.22 29.94 -6.87
N CYS A 292 -6.78 28.96 -6.14
CA CYS A 292 -6.74 28.93 -4.68
C CYS A 292 -5.33 28.70 -4.14
N PHE A 293 -4.54 27.82 -4.77
CA PHE A 293 -3.15 27.60 -4.38
C PHE A 293 -2.28 28.84 -4.58
N ASP A 294 -2.50 29.59 -5.67
CA ASP A 294 -1.82 30.87 -5.90
C ASP A 294 -2.18 31.93 -4.86
N ARG A 295 -3.45 31.99 -4.42
CA ARG A 295 -3.86 32.87 -3.32
C ARG A 295 -3.20 32.48 -1.99
N LEU A 296 -3.10 31.20 -1.69
CA LEU A 296 -2.36 30.72 -0.51
C LEU A 296 -0.89 31.14 -0.55
N ARG A 297 -0.27 31.14 -1.74
CA ARG A 297 1.11 31.59 -1.94
C ARG A 297 1.26 33.10 -1.76
N GLN A 298 0.35 33.90 -2.34
CA GLN A 298 0.36 35.36 -2.22
C GLN A 298 0.23 35.81 -0.75
N ASN A 299 -0.54 35.07 0.05
CA ASN A 299 -0.73 35.34 1.47
C ASN A 299 0.29 34.63 2.38
N ALA A 300 1.32 33.96 1.83
CA ALA A 300 2.34 33.21 2.57
C ALA A 300 1.80 32.07 3.48
N CYS A 301 0.62 31.52 3.17
CA CYS A 301 -0.07 30.52 3.99
C CYS A 301 0.28 29.07 3.62
N VAL A 302 1.07 28.83 2.57
CA VAL A 302 1.33 27.46 2.05
C VAL A 302 2.02 26.57 3.10
N ALA A 303 2.80 27.15 4.01
CA ALA A 303 3.44 26.42 5.09
C ALA A 303 2.44 25.74 6.04
N ALA A 304 1.26 26.34 6.24
CA ALA A 304 0.19 25.82 7.09
C ALA A 304 -0.65 24.71 6.42
N VAL A 305 -0.54 24.56 5.08
CA VAL A 305 -1.28 23.53 4.34
C VAL A 305 -0.76 22.14 4.75
N PRO A 306 -1.61 21.20 5.19
CA PRO A 306 -1.18 19.84 5.53
C PRO A 306 -0.55 19.09 4.35
N ASN A 307 0.36 18.15 4.64
CA ASN A 307 0.98 17.32 3.60
C ASN A 307 -0.07 16.51 2.81
N SER A 308 -1.11 16.01 3.49
CA SER A 308 -2.20 15.27 2.86
C SER A 308 -2.92 16.09 1.80
N THR A 309 -3.21 17.37 2.08
CA THR A 309 -3.85 18.28 1.11
C THR A 309 -2.94 18.61 -0.06
N LEU A 310 -1.64 18.83 0.19
CA LEU A 310 -0.66 19.05 -0.89
C LEU A 310 -0.52 17.82 -1.79
N ILE A 311 -0.52 16.62 -1.23
CA ILE A 311 -0.45 15.36 -1.99
C ILE A 311 -1.71 15.18 -2.83
N ALA A 312 -2.89 15.41 -2.25
CA ALA A 312 -4.16 15.35 -2.98
C ALA A 312 -4.17 16.34 -4.17
N TYR A 313 -3.68 17.56 -3.96
CA TYR A 313 -3.54 18.55 -5.02
C TYR A 313 -2.54 18.13 -6.11
N VAL A 314 -1.37 17.59 -5.74
CA VAL A 314 -0.39 17.05 -6.69
C VAL A 314 -0.99 15.92 -7.53
N ASN A 315 -1.78 15.03 -6.92
CA ASN A 315 -2.45 13.93 -7.61
C ASN A 315 -3.54 14.43 -8.56
N GLN A 316 -4.33 15.42 -8.13
CA GLN A 316 -5.31 16.10 -8.97
C GLN A 316 -4.65 16.71 -10.22
N LEU A 317 -3.54 17.42 -10.06
CA LEU A 317 -2.79 17.99 -11.19
C LEU A 317 -2.20 16.90 -12.11
N SER A 318 -1.76 15.78 -11.52
CA SER A 318 -1.29 14.62 -12.29
C SER A 318 -2.38 14.01 -13.15
N LYS A 319 -3.60 13.88 -12.62
CA LYS A 319 -4.75 13.29 -13.31
C LYS A 319 -5.18 14.11 -14.52
N ASN A 320 -4.93 15.41 -14.50
CA ASN A 320 -5.34 16.36 -15.52
C ASN A 320 -4.17 16.86 -16.38
N ASP A 321 -3.04 16.12 -16.41
CA ASP A 321 -1.85 16.42 -17.20
C ASP A 321 -1.26 17.83 -16.98
N ARG A 322 -1.53 18.45 -15.82
CA ARG A 322 -1.05 19.79 -15.42
C ARG A 322 0.37 19.73 -14.85
N HIS A 323 1.31 19.24 -15.66
CA HIS A 323 2.69 18.98 -15.23
C HIS A 323 3.46 20.24 -14.81
N ARG A 324 3.18 21.39 -15.44
CA ARG A 324 3.85 22.66 -15.13
C ARG A 324 3.45 23.15 -13.73
N GLU A 325 2.16 23.11 -13.44
CA GLU A 325 1.56 23.55 -12.19
C GLU A 325 1.93 22.61 -11.03
N ARG A 326 2.20 21.33 -11.32
CA ARG A 326 2.56 20.31 -10.34
C ARG A 326 3.94 20.50 -9.72
N LEU A 327 4.87 21.18 -10.40
CA LEU A 327 6.23 21.38 -9.90
C LEU A 327 6.28 22.16 -8.58
N LEU A 328 5.47 23.21 -8.46
CA LEU A 328 5.50 24.09 -7.29
C LEU A 328 5.03 23.39 -5.99
N PRO A 329 3.86 22.74 -5.93
CA PRO A 329 3.45 22.00 -4.73
C PRO A 329 4.40 20.83 -4.42
N LEU A 330 4.99 20.19 -5.43
CA LEU A 330 6.04 19.19 -5.22
C LEU A 330 7.29 19.78 -4.56
N ARG A 331 7.72 20.98 -4.93
CA ARG A 331 8.86 21.66 -4.27
C ARG A 331 8.56 21.96 -2.80
N TYR A 332 7.32 22.33 -2.46
CA TYR A 332 6.89 22.47 -1.07
C TYR A 332 6.90 21.14 -0.31
N LEU A 333 6.46 20.04 -0.92
CA LEU A 333 6.55 18.71 -0.30
C LEU A 333 8.01 18.26 -0.12
N ALA A 334 8.87 18.56 -1.10
CA ALA A 334 10.30 18.23 -1.06
C ALA A 334 11.04 19.02 0.02
N SER A 335 10.72 20.31 0.23
CA SER A 335 11.38 21.13 1.25
C SER A 335 11.05 20.68 2.68
N ARG A 336 9.86 20.10 2.90
CA ARG A 336 9.42 19.59 4.20
C ARG A 336 10.18 18.32 4.61
N SER A 337 10.47 18.20 5.91
CA SER A 337 11.06 16.99 6.49
C SER A 337 10.00 15.92 6.75
N SER A 338 9.51 15.30 5.67
CA SER A 338 8.46 14.28 5.71
C SER A 338 8.87 13.02 4.95
N LYS A 339 8.19 11.89 5.21
CA LYS A 339 8.35 10.64 4.45
C LYS A 339 8.13 10.81 2.94
N HIS A 340 7.38 11.84 2.52
CA HIS A 340 7.05 12.11 1.11
C HIS A 340 8.10 12.95 0.38
N SER A 341 9.09 13.49 1.10
CA SER A 341 10.08 14.43 0.59
C SER A 341 10.91 13.86 -0.57
N ASN A 342 11.34 12.59 -0.45
CA ASN A 342 12.10 11.92 -1.51
C ASN A 342 11.25 11.56 -2.73
N ASN A 343 10.00 11.12 -2.52
CA ASN A 343 9.07 10.85 -3.62
C ASN A 343 8.78 12.15 -4.40
N ALA A 344 8.57 13.27 -3.70
CA ALA A 344 8.39 14.56 -4.35
C ALA A 344 9.58 14.97 -5.22
N ARG A 345 10.82 14.75 -4.75
CA ARG A 345 12.04 14.99 -5.55
C ARG A 345 12.15 14.12 -6.79
N LEU A 346 11.77 12.84 -6.70
CA LEU A 346 11.72 11.96 -7.87
C LEU A 346 10.70 12.44 -8.91
N GLN A 347 9.52 12.87 -8.46
CA GLN A 347 8.49 13.40 -9.35
C GLN A 347 8.94 14.70 -10.02
N ILE A 348 9.61 15.59 -9.29
CA ILE A 348 10.25 16.79 -9.86
C ILE A 348 11.25 16.37 -10.94
N ALA A 349 12.17 15.45 -10.62
CA ALA A 349 13.18 15.00 -11.57
C ALA A 349 12.57 14.40 -12.84
N ALA A 350 11.49 13.62 -12.70
CA ALA A 350 10.78 13.04 -13.83
C ALA A 350 10.09 14.09 -14.71
N ILE A 351 9.45 15.10 -14.11
CA ILE A 351 8.79 16.20 -14.85
C ILE A 351 9.82 17.06 -15.58
N GLU A 352 10.91 17.46 -14.90
CA GLU A 352 11.98 18.26 -15.50
C GLU A 352 12.60 17.53 -16.69
N LEU A 353 12.84 16.23 -16.55
CA LEU A 353 13.36 15.41 -17.65
C LEU A 353 12.34 15.26 -18.78
N ARG A 354 11.12 14.78 -18.52
CA ARG A 354 10.17 14.39 -19.57
C ARG A 354 9.47 15.57 -20.23
N ASN A 355 9.05 16.56 -19.45
CA ASN A 355 8.16 17.62 -19.91
C ASN A 355 8.91 18.91 -20.22
N ASN A 356 9.91 19.28 -19.41
CA ASN A 356 10.67 20.52 -19.61
C ASN A 356 11.94 20.31 -20.46
N ASN A 357 12.27 19.05 -20.76
CA ASN A 357 13.53 18.68 -21.40
C ASN A 357 14.75 19.33 -20.71
N ASP A 358 14.74 19.41 -19.38
CA ASP A 358 15.86 19.91 -18.58
C ASP A 358 16.52 18.77 -17.80
N PRO A 359 17.47 18.05 -18.43
CA PRO A 359 18.17 16.97 -17.75
C PRO A 359 19.08 17.47 -16.62
N GLN A 360 19.49 18.75 -16.60
CA GLN A 360 20.30 19.28 -15.49
C GLN A 360 19.44 19.52 -14.25
N ALA A 361 18.25 20.09 -14.41
CA ALA A 361 17.30 20.24 -13.31
C ALA A 361 16.87 18.88 -12.73
N ALA A 362 16.70 17.88 -13.59
CA ALA A 362 16.44 16.52 -13.16
C ALA A 362 17.56 15.97 -12.26
N VAL A 363 18.83 16.12 -12.68
CA VAL A 363 19.99 15.68 -11.87
C VAL A 363 20.06 16.42 -10.54
N ARG A 364 19.85 17.74 -10.51
CA ARG A 364 19.83 18.54 -9.26
C ARG A 364 18.78 18.03 -8.28
N ALA A 365 17.55 17.80 -8.74
CA ALA A 365 16.48 17.27 -7.89
C ALA A 365 16.83 15.89 -7.29
N LEU A 366 17.55 15.03 -8.03
CA LEU A 366 18.03 13.73 -7.55
C LEU A 366 19.20 13.82 -6.55
N GLN A 367 20.01 14.88 -6.61
CA GLN A 367 21.12 15.11 -5.68
C GLN A 367 20.63 15.52 -4.30
N GLU A 368 19.47 16.16 -4.21
CA GLU A 368 18.86 16.59 -2.94
C GLU A 368 18.12 15.47 -2.18
N LEU A 369 18.10 14.24 -2.72
CA LEU A 369 17.49 13.10 -2.06
C LEU A 369 18.15 12.83 -0.70
N ARG A 370 17.33 12.74 0.35
CA ARG A 370 17.79 12.56 1.74
C ARG A 370 18.04 11.09 2.04
N LEU A 371 19.21 10.77 2.60
CA LEU A 371 19.58 9.41 2.99
C LEU A 371 18.97 9.03 4.35
N PRO A 372 18.69 7.72 4.59
CA PRO A 372 18.85 6.60 3.67
C PRO A 372 17.74 6.58 2.60
N LEU A 373 18.09 6.13 1.38
CA LEU A 373 17.09 5.93 0.32
C LEU A 373 16.45 4.56 0.46
N SER A 374 15.16 4.53 0.22
CA SER A 374 14.44 3.29 0.00
C SER A 374 14.92 2.62 -1.30
N SER A 375 14.84 1.29 -1.40
CA SER A 375 15.25 0.55 -2.60
C SER A 375 14.53 1.04 -3.86
N GLN A 376 13.23 1.36 -3.75
CA GLN A 376 12.46 1.98 -4.82
C GLN A 376 13.01 3.33 -5.23
N VAL A 377 13.29 4.20 -4.26
CA VAL A 377 13.77 5.55 -4.52
C VAL A 377 15.17 5.51 -5.13
N ALA A 378 16.01 4.57 -4.70
CA ALA A 378 17.32 4.34 -5.28
C ALA A 378 17.23 3.84 -6.73
N SER A 379 16.38 2.85 -7.01
CA SER A 379 16.14 2.32 -8.36
C SER A 379 15.56 3.39 -9.31
N ALA A 380 14.55 4.13 -8.85
CA ALA A 380 13.96 5.23 -9.61
C ALA A 380 14.96 6.36 -9.86
N LYS A 381 15.76 6.73 -8.85
CA LYS A 381 16.87 7.68 -8.99
C LYS A 381 17.83 7.22 -10.07
N GLU A 382 18.25 5.96 -10.05
CA GLU A 382 19.20 5.42 -11.02
C GLU A 382 18.65 5.45 -12.45
N LYS A 383 17.39 5.02 -12.64
CA LYS A 383 16.71 5.06 -13.95
C LYS A 383 16.64 6.49 -14.51
N ILE A 384 16.19 7.45 -13.70
CA ILE A 384 16.07 8.85 -14.11
C ILE A 384 17.47 9.45 -14.36
N LEU A 385 18.46 9.15 -13.51
CA LEU A 385 19.82 9.63 -13.64
C LEU A 385 20.50 9.11 -14.92
N ARG A 386 20.35 7.82 -15.24
CA ARG A 386 20.83 7.23 -16.50
C ARG A 386 20.22 7.96 -17.69
N ALA A 387 18.90 8.14 -17.70
CA ALA A 387 18.21 8.83 -18.79
C ALA A 387 18.64 10.31 -18.94
N ALA A 388 18.79 11.03 -17.82
CA ALA A 388 19.26 12.41 -17.82
C ALA A 388 20.69 12.53 -18.35
N ASN A 389 21.60 11.65 -17.90
CA ASN A 389 22.99 11.63 -18.36
C ASN A 389 23.11 11.30 -19.85
N THR A 390 22.29 10.40 -20.38
CA THR A 390 22.25 10.12 -21.82
C THR A 390 21.88 11.37 -22.61
N ARG A 391 20.86 12.13 -22.19
CA ARG A 391 20.47 13.37 -22.86
C ARG A 391 21.52 14.47 -22.74
N LEU A 392 22.22 14.56 -21.60
CA LEU A 392 23.33 15.50 -21.44
C LEU A 392 24.48 15.20 -22.40
N ARG A 393 24.84 13.93 -22.57
CA ARG A 393 25.87 13.52 -23.54
C ARG A 393 25.45 13.82 -24.97
N GLN A 394 24.20 13.55 -25.34
CA GLN A 394 23.67 13.89 -26.67
C GLN A 394 23.75 15.41 -26.95
N ARG A 395 23.40 16.24 -25.96
CA ARG A 395 23.53 17.70 -26.09
C ARG A 395 24.98 18.15 -26.24
N GLN A 396 25.90 17.54 -25.50
CA GLN A 396 27.32 17.84 -25.62
C GLN A 396 27.87 17.44 -26.99
N ALA A 397 27.48 16.27 -27.51
CA ALA A 397 27.88 15.82 -28.84
C ALA A 397 27.38 16.75 -29.96
N HIS A 398 26.13 17.21 -29.90
CA HIS A 398 25.60 18.21 -30.84
C HIS A 398 26.24 19.59 -30.70
N ALA A 399 26.68 19.97 -29.50
CA ALA A 399 27.40 21.24 -29.30
C ALA A 399 28.83 21.20 -29.89
N THR A 400 29.42 20.01 -30.02
CA THR A 400 30.78 19.82 -30.55
C THR A 400 30.84 19.53 -32.06
N ASP A 401 29.71 19.26 -32.71
CA ASP A 401 29.61 19.05 -34.17
C ASP A 401 28.45 19.88 -34.76
N PRO A 402 28.66 21.18 -35.03
CA PRO A 402 27.61 22.07 -35.54
C PRO A 402 27.29 21.89 -37.04
N THR A 403 27.81 20.84 -37.69
CA THR A 403 27.77 20.66 -39.15
C THR A 403 26.93 19.48 -39.66
N SER A 404 26.11 18.83 -38.82
CA SER A 404 25.18 17.76 -39.24
C SER A 404 23.73 18.22 -39.33
#